data_AF-A0A926N6X6-F1
#
_entry.id   AF-A0A926N6X6-F1
#
_cell.length_a   1.000
_cell.length_b   1.000
_cell.length_c   1.000
_cell.angle_alpha   90.00
_cell.angle_beta   90.00
_cell.angle_gamma   90.00
#
_symmetry.space_group_name_H-M   'P 1'
#
loop_
_entity.id
_entity.type
_entity.pdbx_description
1 polymer ?
#
loop_
_entity_poly.entity_id
_entity_poly.type
_entity_poly.pdbx_seq_one_letter_code
_entity_poly.pdbx_strand_id
1 'polypeptide(L)'
;MTVEIIVYGAEEICASCINLPSSIETTSWLDAALGRKYGNQVRVRYVDIDQPITDEEIEMANKIKREDLWYPVVVIDHQIVTEGNPKLKAIYQVLDKIGIVDRHE
;
A
#
# COMPACT_ATOMS: atom_id res chain seq x y z
N MET A 1 -18.90 3.86 0.77
CA MET A 1 -17.90 2.78 0.84
C MET A 1 -16.55 3.44 0.64
N THR A 2 -15.60 3.19 1.53
CA THR A 2 -14.25 3.76 1.45
C THR A 2 -13.30 2.59 1.29
N VAL A 3 -12.45 2.61 0.26
CA VAL A 3 -11.45 1.59 0.02
C VAL A 3 -10.26 1.84 0.92
N GLU A 4 -9.88 0.85 1.71
CA GLU A 4 -8.66 0.90 2.53
C GLU A 4 -7.48 0.38 1.70
N ILE A 5 -6.46 1.23 1.58
CA ILE A 5 -5.17 0.90 0.98
C ILE A 5 -4.16 0.79 2.12
N ILE A 6 -3.62 -0.40 2.30
CA ILE A 6 -2.66 -0.71 3.34
C ILE A 6 -1.29 -0.87 2.69
N VAL A 7 -0.33 -0.08 3.16
CA VAL A 7 1.06 -0.15 2.73
C VAL A 7 1.86 -0.85 3.81
N TYR A 8 2.21 -2.10 3.54
CA TYR A 8 3.05 -2.92 4.40
C TYR A 8 4.52 -2.60 4.14
N GLY A 9 5.24 -2.25 5.19
CA GLY A 9 6.68 -2.01 5.12
C GLY A 9 7.36 -2.25 6.45
N ALA A 10 8.67 -2.06 6.49
CA ALA A 10 9.44 -2.02 7.72
C ALA A 10 10.16 -0.66 7.81
N GLU A 11 10.36 -0.17 9.04
CA GLU A 11 11.18 1.02 9.32
C GLU A 11 12.66 0.83 8.91
N GLU A 12 13.16 -0.41 8.96
CA GLU A 12 14.54 -0.71 8.59
C GLU A 12 14.67 -0.78 7.05
N ILE A 13 15.33 0.23 6.48
CA ILE A 13 15.73 0.22 5.07
C ILE A 13 16.69 -0.97 4.91
N CYS A 14 16.24 -2.00 4.17
CA CYS A 14 17.08 -3.15 3.88
C CYS A 14 18.43 -2.65 3.35
N ALA A 15 19.54 -3.16 3.90
CA ALA A 15 20.89 -2.65 3.61
C ALA A 15 21.23 -2.62 2.09
N SER A 16 20.50 -3.38 1.28
CA SER A 16 20.60 -3.43 -0.18
C SER A 16 19.76 -2.36 -0.93
N CYS A 17 18.87 -1.63 -0.24
CA CYS A 17 17.88 -0.70 -0.79
C CYS A 17 18.07 0.76 -0.37
N ILE A 18 19.32 1.20 -0.16
CA ILE A 18 19.69 2.61 0.15
C ILE A 18 19.11 3.66 -0.82
N ASN A 19 18.74 3.25 -2.04
CA ASN A 19 18.25 4.16 -3.08
C ASN A 19 16.71 4.12 -3.30
N LEU A 20 15.96 3.31 -2.56
CA LEU A 20 14.50 3.25 -2.69
C LEU A 20 13.84 4.09 -1.57
N PRO A 21 12.74 4.80 -1.87
CA PRO A 21 12.03 5.59 -0.87
C PRO A 21 11.48 4.69 0.24
N SER A 22 11.53 5.18 1.47
CA SER A 22 11.00 4.42 2.61
C SER A 22 9.50 4.15 2.43
N SER A 23 9.02 3.06 3.02
CA SER A 23 7.61 2.67 3.01
C SER A 23 6.69 3.80 3.49
N ILE A 24 7.16 4.61 4.45
CA ILE A 24 6.46 5.77 4.99
C ILE A 24 6.31 6.88 3.93
N GLU A 25 7.38 7.22 3.21
CA GLU A 25 7.33 8.24 2.15
C GLU A 25 6.38 7.82 1.04
N THR A 26 6.46 6.55 0.65
CA THR A 26 5.57 5.94 -0.34
C THR A 26 4.11 6.03 0.09
N THR A 27 3.82 5.76 1.36
CA THR A 27 2.48 5.89 1.94
C THR A 27 1.96 7.32 1.84
N SER A 28 2.76 8.30 2.26
CA SER A 28 2.35 9.71 2.24
C SER A 28 2.13 10.23 0.82
N TRP A 29 2.98 9.81 -0.12
CA TRP A 29 2.80 10.13 -1.53
C TRP A 29 1.53 9.50 -2.12
N LEU A 30 1.26 8.23 -1.82
CA LEU A 30 0.03 7.54 -2.23
C LEU A 30 -1.20 8.24 -1.66
N ASP A 31 -1.19 8.57 -0.38
CA ASP A 31 -2.29 9.27 0.30
C ASP A 31 -2.61 10.60 -0.38
N ALA A 32 -1.58 11.41 -0.66
CA ALA A 32 -1.76 12.67 -1.36
C ALA A 32 -2.27 12.49 -2.80
N ALA A 33 -1.74 11.52 -3.55
CA ALA A 33 -2.12 11.28 -4.94
C ALA A 33 -3.56 10.72 -5.06
N LEU A 34 -3.90 9.74 -4.23
CA LEU A 34 -5.22 9.13 -4.19
C LEU A 34 -6.26 10.06 -3.57
N GLY A 35 -5.91 10.77 -2.50
CA GLY A 35 -6.76 11.76 -1.85
C GLY A 35 -7.14 12.91 -2.78
N ARG A 36 -6.24 13.35 -3.67
CA ARG A 36 -6.57 14.36 -4.71
C ARG A 36 -7.57 13.84 -5.74
N LYS A 37 -7.49 12.56 -6.09
CA LYS A 37 -8.29 11.95 -7.17
C LYS A 37 -9.65 11.44 -6.70
N TYR A 38 -9.66 10.79 -5.54
CA TYR A 38 -10.82 10.07 -5.00
C TYR A 38 -11.35 10.67 -3.70
N GLY A 39 -10.60 11.57 -3.04
CA GLY A 39 -11.01 12.22 -1.80
C GLY A 39 -11.23 11.21 -0.68
N ASN A 40 -12.39 11.32 -0.01
CA ASN A 40 -12.77 10.48 1.13
C ASN A 40 -13.22 9.05 0.75
N GLN A 41 -13.14 8.69 -0.53
CA GLN A 41 -13.46 7.34 -1.03
C GLN A 41 -12.29 6.36 -0.85
N VAL A 42 -11.10 6.86 -0.58
CA VAL A 42 -9.89 6.06 -0.38
C VAL A 42 -9.25 6.46 0.94
N ARG A 43 -8.66 5.49 1.63
CA ARG A 43 -7.94 5.72 2.88
C ARG A 43 -6.63 4.96 2.83
N VAL A 44 -5.51 5.68 2.90
CA VAL A 44 -4.19 5.05 2.90
C VAL A 44 -3.70 4.92 4.34
N ARG A 45 -3.20 3.74 4.70
CA ARG A 45 -2.62 3.45 6.01
C ARG A 45 -1.29 2.73 5.85
N TYR A 46 -0.32 3.07 6.69
CA TYR A 46 0.93 2.33 6.83
C TYR A 46 0.76 1.26 7.91
N VAL A 47 1.30 0.06 7.64
CA VAL A 47 1.39 -1.04 8.61
C VAL A 47 2.82 -1.55 8.62
N ASP A 48 3.35 -1.69 9.83
CA ASP A 48 4.68 -2.26 10.01
C ASP A 48 4.61 -3.80 10.03
N ILE A 49 5.36 -4.45 9.15
CA ILE A 49 5.41 -5.93 9.08
C ILE A 49 6.14 -6.55 10.27
N ASP A 50 6.88 -5.77 11.04
CA ASP A 50 7.50 -6.18 12.29
C ASP A 50 6.56 -6.03 13.49
N GLN A 51 5.63 -5.08 13.40
CA GLN A 51 4.60 -4.85 14.43
C GLN A 51 3.18 -4.88 13.85
N PRO A 52 2.72 -6.02 13.27
CA PRO A 52 1.33 -6.16 12.82
C PRO A 52 0.38 -6.18 14.03
N ILE A 53 -0.80 -5.58 13.89
CA ILE A 53 -1.76 -5.37 15.00
C ILE A 53 -2.94 -6.36 14.92
N THR A 54 -3.41 -6.67 13.71
CA THR A 54 -4.55 -7.57 13.45
C THR A 54 -4.11 -8.88 12.82
N ASP A 55 -4.92 -9.94 12.97
CA ASP A 55 -4.63 -11.26 12.37
C ASP A 55 -4.37 -11.20 10.87
N GLU A 56 -5.12 -10.38 10.12
CA GLU A 56 -4.92 -10.20 8.68
C GLU A 56 -3.57 -9.55 8.35
N GLU A 57 -3.18 -8.54 9.13
CA GLU A 57 -1.86 -7.90 9.01
C GLU A 57 -0.75 -8.89 9.39
N ILE A 58 -0.96 -9.74 10.39
CA ILE A 58 -0.02 -10.79 10.81
C ILE A 58 0.17 -11.81 9.69
N GLU A 59 -0.92 -12.31 9.10
CA GLU A 59 -0.85 -13.25 7.98
C GLU A 59 -0.13 -12.64 6.78
N MET A 60 -0.44 -11.39 6.45
CA MET A 60 0.18 -10.69 5.34
C MET A 60 1.65 -10.41 5.59
N ALA A 61 2.01 -9.91 6.78
CA ALA A 61 3.40 -9.67 7.17
C ALA A 61 4.22 -10.97 7.13
N ASN A 62 3.69 -12.07 7.66
CA ASN A 62 4.34 -13.38 7.60
C ASN A 62 4.51 -13.86 6.16
N LYS A 63 3.50 -13.64 5.30
CA LYS A 63 3.58 -14.01 3.88
C LYS A 63 4.65 -13.20 3.16
N ILE A 64 4.67 -11.88 3.34
CA ILE A 64 5.67 -10.98 2.74
C ILE A 64 7.08 -11.39 3.17
N LYS A 65 7.29 -11.64 4.48
CA LYS A 65 8.58 -12.09 5.03
C LYS A 65 8.98 -13.48 4.51
N ARG A 66 8.02 -14.41 4.38
CA ARG A 66 8.28 -15.78 3.92
C ARG A 66 8.60 -15.85 2.43
N GLU A 67 7.92 -15.05 1.63
CA GLU A 67 8.05 -15.01 0.18
C GLU A 67 9.19 -14.08 -0.29
N ASP A 68 9.90 -13.43 0.64
CA ASP A 68 10.98 -12.48 0.37
C ASP A 68 10.55 -11.37 -0.61
N LEU A 69 9.33 -10.85 -0.40
CA LEU A 69 8.75 -9.82 -1.27
C LEU A 69 9.44 -8.46 -1.07
N TRP A 70 9.38 -7.62 -2.10
CA TRP A 70 9.99 -6.30 -2.05
C TRP A 70 9.07 -5.30 -1.33
N TYR A 71 9.53 -4.77 -0.21
CA TYR A 71 8.82 -3.69 0.50
C TYR A 71 9.11 -2.33 -0.14
N PRO A 72 8.13 -1.40 -0.20
CA PRO A 72 6.77 -1.50 0.36
C PRO A 72 5.81 -2.35 -0.48
N VAL A 73 4.97 -3.14 0.20
CA VAL A 73 3.89 -3.92 -0.42
C VAL A 73 2.57 -3.18 -0.23
N VAL A 74 1.89 -2.88 -1.33
CA VAL A 74 0.59 -2.19 -1.33
C VAL A 74 -0.53 -3.21 -1.49
N VAL A 75 -1.44 -3.17 -0.54
CA VAL A 75 -2.58 -4.06 -0.42
C VAL A 75 -3.85 -3.22 -0.48
N ILE A 76 -4.80 -3.65 -1.30
CA ILE A 76 -6.10 -2.98 -1.46
C ILE A 76 -7.15 -4.08 -1.38
N ASP A 77 -8.15 -3.91 -0.51
CA ASP A 77 -9.22 -4.91 -0.34
C ASP A 77 -8.65 -6.33 -0.08
N HIS A 78 -7.70 -6.42 0.86
CA HIS A 78 -6.99 -7.66 1.23
C HIS A 78 -6.21 -8.34 0.10
N GLN A 79 -5.98 -7.64 -1.02
CA GLN A 79 -5.28 -8.17 -2.18
C GLN A 79 -3.99 -7.39 -2.45
N ILE A 80 -2.89 -8.11 -2.68
CA ILE A 80 -1.61 -7.50 -3.08
C ILE A 80 -1.78 -6.91 -4.48
N VAL A 81 -1.59 -5.60 -4.60
CA VAL A 81 -1.70 -4.89 -5.89
C VAL A 81 -0.34 -4.66 -6.51
N THR A 82 0.64 -4.28 -5.69
CA THR A 82 1.99 -3.97 -6.15
C THR A 82 2.98 -4.04 -4.99
N GLU A 83 4.24 -4.32 -5.30
CA GLU A 83 5.34 -4.41 -4.35
C GLU A 83 6.56 -3.62 -4.85
N GLY A 84 7.42 -3.17 -3.93
CA GLY A 84 8.64 -2.38 -4.18
C GLY A 84 8.36 -0.98 -4.73
N ASN A 85 8.11 -0.87 -6.04
CA ASN A 85 7.87 0.40 -6.71
C ASN A 85 6.39 0.53 -7.11
N PRO A 86 5.52 1.04 -6.22
CA PRO A 86 4.10 1.08 -6.49
C PRO A 86 3.76 2.03 -7.64
N LYS A 87 3.25 1.45 -8.73
CA LYS A 87 2.76 2.21 -9.86
C LYS A 87 1.34 2.67 -9.59
N LEU A 88 1.13 3.99 -9.55
CA LEU A 88 -0.23 4.59 -9.46
C LEU A 88 -1.20 4.01 -10.49
N LYS A 89 -0.72 3.70 -11.69
CA LYS A 89 -1.55 3.08 -12.75
C LYS A 89 -2.17 1.75 -12.31
N ALA A 90 -1.41 0.88 -11.63
CA ALA A 90 -1.91 -0.41 -11.15
C ALA A 90 -2.98 -0.21 -10.06
N ILE A 91 -2.70 0.71 -9.13
CA ILE A 91 -3.64 1.09 -8.07
C ILE A 91 -4.95 1.64 -8.67
N TYR A 92 -4.87 2.53 -9.66
CA TYR A 92 -6.05 3.06 -10.35
C TYR A 92 -6.86 1.97 -11.04
N GLN A 93 -6.22 0.98 -11.68
CA GLN A 93 -6.93 -0.14 -12.31
C GLN A 93 -7.68 -1.00 -11.29
N VAL A 94 -7.13 -1.19 -10.10
CA VAL A 94 -7.81 -1.94 -9.04
C VAL A 94 -8.98 -1.13 -8.49
N LEU A 95 -8.78 0.16 -8.22
CA LEU A 95 -9.84 1.05 -7.76
C LEU A 95 -11.00 1.13 -8.77
N ASP A 96 -10.69 1.21 -10.06
CA ASP A 96 -11.67 1.20 -11.15
C ASP A 96 -12.46 -0.12 -11.20
N LYS A 97 -11.78 -1.26 -11.06
CA LYS A 97 -12.42 -2.59 -10.96
C LYS A 97 -13.35 -2.73 -9.75
N ILE A 98 -13.02 -2.08 -8.64
CA ILE A 98 -13.86 -2.04 -7.42
C ILE A 98 -15.06 -1.09 -7.61
N GLY A 99 -15.05 -0.25 -8.64
CA GLY A 99 -16.11 0.71 -8.93
C GLY A 99 -15.90 2.08 -8.28
N ILE A 100 -14.66 2.43 -7.90
CA ILE A 100 -14.34 3.75 -7.38
C ILE A 100 -14.17 4.71 -8.55
N VAL A 101 -15.12 5.63 -8.67
CA VAL A 101 -15.11 6.69 -9.68
C VAL A 101 -14.31 7.90 -9.20
N ASP A 102 -13.60 8.48 -10.15
CA ASP A 102 -12.90 9.75 -9.99
C ASP A 102 -13.90 10.87 -9.63
N ARG A 103 -13.56 11.72 -8.66
CA ARG A 103 -14.46 12.80 -8.20
C ARG A 103 -14.50 14.00 -9.14
N HIS A 104 -13.68 14.01 -10.19
CA HIS A 104 -13.52 15.05 -11.18
C HIS A 104 -14.26 14.71 -12.48
N GLU A 105 -15.46 14.11 -12.39
CA GLU A 105 -16.43 14.02 -13.50
C GLU A 105 -17.66 14.90 -13.23
#